data_AF-X0UQ99-F1
#
_entry.id   AF-X0UQ99-F1
#
_cell.length_a   1.000
_cell.length_b   1.000
_cell.length_c   1.000
_cell.angle_alpha   90.00
_cell.angle_beta   90.00
_cell.angle_gamma   90.00
#
_symmetry.space_group_name_H-M   'P 1'
#
loop_
_entity.id
_entity.type
_entity.pdbx_description
1 polymer ?
#
loop_
_entity_poly.entity_id
_entity_poly.type
_entity_poly.pdbx_seq_one_letter_code
_entity_poly.pdbx_strand_id
1 'polypeptide(L)'
;CNQCFYNRPKAFYLPIGQRHFPTLEEVGDGIVRVNSGHDSNIDRHYVIRTTEQYPKRFFNTSIPRFNFPAPVVFTANPNEEEKPILPHDFVYHETSEYEFDDVMFVRLRVSSTNLHYIIMAAEQWGIEHVPVVLTFMRYYVKDVFAKQNDNFYNYRKYIINPSWCPTEEFMRLTLQIVSQFNPRIEMCGTPTSSFCKDCLNCEKYYRITKRRMNESTTSQ
;
A
#
# COMPACT_ATOMS: atom_id res chain seq x y z
N CYS A 1 -5.55 9.22 10.51
CA CYS A 1 -4.38 9.84 9.84
C CYS A 1 -4.70 11.30 9.53
N ASN A 2 -4.29 12.19 10.44
CA ASN A 2 -4.31 13.66 10.35
C ASN A 2 -3.46 14.22 9.20
N GLN A 3 -2.66 13.38 8.53
CA GLN A 3 -1.65 13.78 7.56
C GLN A 3 -2.01 13.42 6.11
N CYS A 4 -3.01 12.56 5.89
CA CYS A 4 -3.34 12.06 4.55
C CYS A 4 -4.28 13.02 3.83
N PHE A 5 -3.84 13.56 2.69
CA PHE A 5 -4.67 14.38 1.79
C PHE A 5 -6.06 13.76 1.51
N TYR A 6 -6.14 12.43 1.42
CA TYR A 6 -7.37 11.71 1.08
C TYR A 6 -8.37 11.61 2.24
N ASN A 7 -8.00 11.93 3.49
CA ASN A 7 -8.85 11.72 4.66
C ASN A 7 -9.46 13.01 5.24
N ARG A 8 -9.61 14.07 4.45
CA ARG A 8 -10.22 15.35 4.89
C ARG A 8 -11.69 15.48 4.47
N PRO A 9 -12.50 16.30 5.16
CA PRO A 9 -13.81 16.71 4.66
C PRO A 9 -13.68 17.29 3.25
N LYS A 10 -14.56 16.88 2.33
CA LYS A 10 -14.55 17.26 0.90
C LYS A 10 -13.34 16.74 0.09
N ALA A 11 -12.53 15.81 0.61
CA ALA A 11 -11.51 15.11 -0.20
C ALA A 11 -12.14 14.20 -1.25
N PHE A 12 -13.29 13.62 -0.91
CA PHE A 12 -14.00 12.69 -1.75
C PHE A 12 -15.03 13.45 -2.59
N TYR A 13 -14.96 13.27 -3.91
CA TYR A 13 -16.00 13.71 -4.84
C TYR A 13 -17.28 12.89 -4.72
N LEU A 14 -17.21 11.76 -4.00
CA LEU A 14 -18.30 10.84 -3.76
C LEU A 14 -18.69 10.83 -2.27
N PRO A 15 -19.98 10.66 -1.92
CA PRO A 15 -20.42 10.63 -0.53
C PRO A 15 -19.78 9.47 0.26
N ILE A 16 -19.07 9.78 1.35
CA ILE A 16 -18.37 8.78 2.19
C ILE A 16 -19.33 7.78 2.85
N GLY A 17 -20.59 8.19 3.10
CA GLY A 17 -21.62 7.32 3.66
C GLY A 17 -22.25 6.35 2.66
N GLN A 18 -21.83 6.39 1.39
CA GLN A 18 -22.33 5.52 0.33
C GLN A 18 -21.25 4.55 -0.12
N ARG A 19 -21.68 3.37 -0.55
CA ARG A 19 -20.80 2.35 -1.10
C ARG A 19 -20.54 2.66 -2.56
N HIS A 20 -19.27 2.74 -2.92
CA HIS A 20 -18.82 2.97 -4.29
C HIS A 20 -18.19 1.68 -4.81
N PHE A 21 -19.03 0.81 -5.34
CA PHE A 21 -18.62 -0.43 -5.98
C PHE A 21 -18.88 -0.30 -7.49
N PRO A 22 -17.86 -0.53 -8.35
CA PRO A 22 -18.09 -0.53 -9.78
C PRO A 22 -18.97 -1.72 -10.16
N THR A 23 -19.83 -1.57 -11.16
CA THR A 23 -20.56 -2.68 -11.75
C THR A 23 -19.60 -3.65 -12.45
N LEU A 24 -20.04 -4.89 -12.71
CA LEU A 24 -19.23 -5.85 -13.46
C LEU A 24 -18.91 -5.37 -14.88
N GLU A 25 -19.82 -4.61 -15.49
CA GLU A 25 -19.61 -4.00 -16.80
C GLU A 25 -18.51 -2.93 -16.76
N GLU A 26 -18.52 -2.04 -15.75
CA GLU A 26 -17.47 -1.02 -15.56
C GLU A 26 -16.10 -1.64 -15.27
N VAL A 27 -16.06 -2.78 -14.58
CA VAL A 27 -14.81 -3.51 -14.31
C VAL A 27 -14.27 -4.18 -15.57
N GLY A 28 -15.14 -4.77 -16.39
CA GLY A 28 -14.74 -5.56 -17.55
C GLY A 28 -13.77 -6.69 -17.16
N ASP A 29 -12.60 -6.74 -17.81
CA ASP A 29 -11.54 -7.71 -17.49
C ASP A 29 -10.54 -7.22 -16.42
N GLY A 30 -10.82 -6.06 -15.82
CA GLY A 30 -9.98 -5.40 -14.83
C GLY A 30 -9.85 -6.14 -13.50
N ILE A 31 -8.99 -5.60 -12.64
CA ILE A 31 -8.76 -6.13 -11.28
C ILE A 31 -9.31 -5.12 -10.27
N VAL A 32 -10.20 -5.58 -9.40
CA VAL A 32 -10.80 -4.75 -8.35
C VAL A 32 -9.90 -4.71 -7.12
N ARG A 33 -9.35 -3.53 -6.82
CA ARG A 33 -8.73 -3.25 -5.52
C ARG A 33 -9.82 -2.98 -4.50
N VAL A 34 -9.99 -3.89 -3.55
CA VAL A 34 -10.92 -3.72 -2.44
C VAL A 34 -10.25 -2.83 -1.39
N ASN A 35 -10.69 -1.58 -1.34
CA ASN A 35 -10.29 -0.59 -0.35
C ASN A 35 -11.58 -0.04 0.28
N SER A 36 -11.98 -0.56 1.44
CA SER A 36 -13.27 -0.31 2.10
C SER A 36 -13.45 1.12 2.66
N GLY A 37 -12.74 2.12 2.12
CA GLY A 37 -12.55 3.43 2.75
C GLY A 37 -11.68 3.38 4.02
N HIS A 38 -11.43 2.17 4.55
CA HIS A 38 -10.60 1.87 5.71
C HIS A 38 -9.72 0.64 5.42
N ASP A 39 -9.86 -0.40 6.23
CA ASP A 39 -9.06 -1.61 6.21
C ASP A 39 -9.96 -2.81 5.83
N SER A 40 -9.49 -3.69 4.95
CA SER A 40 -10.28 -4.85 4.51
C SER A 40 -10.53 -5.88 5.62
N ASN A 41 -9.80 -5.81 6.73
CA ASN A 41 -10.05 -6.63 7.91
C ASN A 41 -11.15 -6.09 8.82
N ILE A 42 -11.56 -4.82 8.67
CA ILE A 42 -12.75 -4.27 9.35
C ILE A 42 -13.98 -4.81 8.64
N ASP A 43 -14.89 -5.44 9.38
CA ASP A 43 -16.07 -6.16 8.85
C ASP A 43 -15.72 -7.17 7.74
N ARG A 44 -14.60 -7.88 7.92
CA ARG A 44 -14.00 -8.76 6.91
C ARG A 44 -14.98 -9.70 6.20
N HIS A 45 -15.83 -10.40 6.95
CA HIS A 45 -16.81 -11.32 6.36
C HIS A 45 -17.77 -10.61 5.40
N TYR A 46 -18.19 -9.40 5.77
CA TYR A 46 -19.04 -8.57 4.95
C TYR A 46 -18.31 -8.08 3.69
N VAL A 47 -17.05 -7.65 3.84
CA VAL A 47 -16.18 -7.22 2.73
C VAL A 47 -15.97 -8.36 1.73
N ILE A 48 -15.65 -9.57 2.21
CA ILE A 48 -15.49 -10.76 1.37
C ILE A 48 -16.78 -11.04 0.61
N ARG A 49 -17.91 -11.18 1.32
CA ARG A 49 -19.21 -11.49 0.70
C ARG A 49 -19.61 -10.47 -0.37
N THR A 50 -19.42 -9.19 -0.10
CA THR A 50 -19.81 -8.10 -1.02
C THR A 50 -18.97 -8.08 -2.29
N THR A 51 -17.73 -8.58 -2.21
CA THR A 51 -16.77 -8.54 -3.31
C THR A 51 -16.62 -9.87 -4.05
N GLU A 52 -17.32 -10.92 -3.60
CA GLU A 52 -17.34 -12.24 -4.26
C GLU A 52 -17.72 -12.19 -5.74
N GLN A 53 -18.59 -11.24 -6.11
CA GLN A 53 -18.99 -11.01 -7.50
C GLN A 53 -17.82 -10.65 -8.43
N TYR A 54 -16.70 -10.13 -7.91
CA TYR A 54 -15.53 -9.76 -8.72
C TYR A 54 -14.55 -10.94 -8.83
N PRO A 55 -14.37 -11.52 -10.03
CA PRO A 55 -13.50 -12.68 -10.21
C PRO A 55 -12.03 -12.35 -9.96
N LYS A 56 -11.61 -11.15 -10.36
CA LYS A 56 -10.27 -10.62 -10.14
C LYS A 56 -10.32 -9.51 -9.10
N ARG A 57 -9.93 -9.84 -7.86
CA ARG A 57 -9.91 -8.87 -6.76
C ARG A 57 -8.71 -9.11 -5.85
N PHE A 58 -8.29 -8.06 -5.17
CA PHE A 58 -7.32 -8.17 -4.07
C PHE A 58 -7.71 -7.22 -2.95
N PHE A 59 -7.26 -7.54 -1.74
CA PHE A 59 -7.59 -6.81 -0.52
C PHE A 59 -6.44 -5.93 -0.08
N ASN A 60 -6.73 -4.83 0.60
CA ASN A 60 -5.74 -3.97 1.21
C ASN A 60 -5.99 -3.89 2.72
N THR A 61 -4.99 -4.26 3.51
CA THR A 61 -5.05 -4.29 4.97
C THR A 61 -3.79 -3.69 5.58
N SER A 62 -3.91 -3.18 6.79
CA SER A 62 -2.85 -2.83 7.73
C SER A 62 -2.94 -3.64 9.02
N ILE A 63 -3.97 -4.49 9.15
CA ILE A 63 -4.08 -5.50 10.20
C ILE A 63 -3.41 -6.79 9.71
N PRO A 64 -2.51 -7.40 10.51
CA PRO A 64 -1.75 -8.60 10.15
C PRO A 64 -2.61 -9.88 10.23
N ARG A 65 -3.64 -9.96 9.39
CA ARG A 65 -4.54 -11.11 9.24
C ARG A 65 -4.80 -11.33 7.75
N PHE A 66 -4.08 -12.27 7.15
CA PHE A 66 -3.97 -12.34 5.68
C PHE A 66 -4.87 -13.34 4.99
N ASN A 67 -5.45 -14.33 5.69
CA ASN A 67 -6.29 -15.44 5.19
C ASN A 67 -7.57 -15.05 4.39
N PHE A 68 -7.42 -14.22 3.36
CA PHE A 68 -8.44 -13.76 2.44
C PHE A 68 -8.54 -14.75 1.27
N PRO A 69 -9.70 -14.85 0.61
CA PRO A 69 -9.85 -15.74 -0.55
C PRO A 69 -9.17 -15.22 -1.82
N ALA A 70 -8.40 -14.13 -1.72
CA ALA A 70 -7.72 -13.49 -2.84
C ALA A 70 -6.47 -12.75 -2.33
N PRO A 71 -5.55 -12.38 -3.23
CA PRO A 71 -4.30 -11.73 -2.86
C PRO A 71 -4.46 -10.48 -1.99
N VAL A 72 -3.44 -10.13 -1.22
CA VAL A 72 -3.46 -9.09 -0.20
C VAL A 72 -2.28 -8.12 -0.35
N VAL A 73 -2.55 -6.83 -0.23
CA VAL A 73 -1.54 -5.79 -0.01
C VAL A 73 -1.53 -5.45 1.46
N PHE A 74 -0.37 -5.59 2.11
CA PHE A 74 -0.19 -5.25 3.52
C PHE A 74 0.48 -3.89 3.67
N THR A 75 -0.16 -2.91 4.31
CA THR A 75 0.48 -1.65 4.68
C THR A 75 1.09 -1.80 6.08
N ALA A 76 2.41 -2.00 6.15
CA ALA A 76 3.11 -2.30 7.39
C ALA A 76 3.28 -1.09 8.33
N ASN A 77 3.20 0.15 7.82
CA ASN A 77 3.21 1.37 8.60
C ASN A 77 1.94 2.22 8.36
N PRO A 78 0.78 1.77 8.86
CA PRO A 78 -0.47 2.52 8.69
C PRO A 78 -0.39 3.91 9.33
N ASN A 79 0.29 4.01 10.48
CA ASN A 79 0.75 5.25 11.06
C ASN A 79 2.23 5.48 10.71
N GLU A 80 2.52 6.62 10.10
CA GLU A 80 3.84 6.92 9.55
C GLU A 80 4.89 7.22 10.62
N GLU A 81 4.43 7.76 11.75
CA GLU A 81 5.26 8.18 12.89
C GLU A 81 5.60 7.03 13.84
N GLU A 82 4.99 5.86 13.64
CA GLU A 82 5.19 4.68 14.47
C GLU A 82 6.11 3.67 13.79
N LYS A 83 6.69 2.78 14.61
CA LYS A 83 7.49 1.66 14.12
C LYS A 83 6.64 0.79 13.17
N PRO A 84 7.14 0.44 11.98
CA PRO A 84 6.45 -0.48 11.07
C PRO A 84 6.33 -1.87 11.70
N ILE A 85 5.27 -2.58 11.32
CA ILE A 85 5.10 -4.01 11.62
C ILE A 85 6.10 -4.79 10.76
N LEU A 86 6.95 -5.57 11.43
CA LEU A 86 7.98 -6.39 10.82
C LEU A 86 7.56 -7.87 10.82
N PRO A 87 8.16 -8.71 9.95
CA PRO A 87 7.83 -10.14 9.90
C PRO A 87 7.95 -10.89 11.23
N HIS A 88 8.88 -10.49 12.09
CA HIS A 88 9.04 -11.09 13.42
C HIS A 88 8.01 -10.62 14.47
N ASP A 89 7.25 -9.56 14.18
CA ASP A 89 6.20 -9.06 15.08
C ASP A 89 4.92 -9.92 14.99
N PHE A 90 4.83 -10.82 14.02
CA PHE A 90 3.73 -11.77 13.89
C PHE A 90 3.94 -12.87 14.94
N VAL A 91 3.20 -12.80 16.05
CA VAL A 91 3.30 -13.79 17.13
C VAL A 91 3.02 -15.18 16.57
N TYR A 92 4.03 -16.06 16.65
CA TYR A 92 3.91 -17.48 16.36
C TYR A 92 2.90 -18.13 17.31
N HIS A 93 1.64 -18.23 16.90
CA HIS A 93 0.71 -19.15 17.55
C HIS A 93 1.07 -20.57 17.08
N GLU A 94 2.04 -21.18 17.79
CA GLU A 94 2.52 -22.58 17.91
C GLU A 94 2.32 -23.65 16.81
N THR A 95 1.52 -23.43 15.76
CA THR A 95 1.20 -24.47 14.77
C THR A 95 1.03 -23.97 13.33
N SER A 96 1.35 -22.71 13.00
CA SER A 96 1.35 -22.27 11.60
C SER A 96 2.54 -21.35 11.32
N GLU A 97 3.44 -21.79 10.44
CA GLU A 97 4.25 -20.88 9.65
C GLU A 97 3.28 -19.89 8.99
N TYR A 98 3.42 -18.59 9.27
CA TYR A 98 2.70 -17.60 8.49
C TYR A 98 3.30 -17.60 7.10
N GLU A 99 2.69 -18.32 6.17
CA GLU A 99 3.02 -18.21 4.77
C GLU A 99 2.52 -16.86 4.25
N PHE A 100 3.42 -16.02 3.76
CA PHE A 100 3.09 -14.76 3.08
C PHE A 100 2.68 -15.01 1.61
N ASP A 101 2.15 -16.20 1.31
CA ASP A 101 1.83 -16.67 -0.04
C ASP A 101 0.71 -15.86 -0.69
N ASP A 102 -0.25 -15.40 0.11
CA ASP A 102 -1.33 -14.53 -0.32
C ASP A 102 -0.93 -13.04 -0.32
N VAL A 103 0.23 -12.68 0.26
CA VAL A 103 0.74 -11.30 0.27
C VAL A 103 1.40 -10.98 -1.08
N MET A 104 0.80 -10.04 -1.80
CA MET A 104 1.28 -9.52 -3.08
C MET A 104 2.57 -8.73 -2.93
N PHE A 105 2.56 -7.81 -1.98
CA PHE A 105 3.67 -6.96 -1.60
C PHE A 105 3.32 -6.23 -0.30
N VAL A 106 4.35 -5.77 0.39
CA VAL A 106 4.23 -4.86 1.52
C VAL A 106 4.34 -3.43 1.03
N ARG A 107 3.36 -2.61 1.40
CA ARG A 107 3.35 -1.18 1.15
C ARG A 107 3.95 -0.46 2.34
N LEU A 108 4.92 0.42 2.08
CA LEU A 108 5.47 1.34 3.07
C LEU A 108 5.16 2.79 2.68
N ARG A 109 4.58 3.55 3.61
CA ARG A 109 4.30 4.98 3.46
C ARG A 109 5.55 5.78 3.82
N VAL A 110 6.06 6.57 2.88
CA VAL A 110 7.37 7.22 2.99
C VAL A 110 7.23 8.73 3.12
N SER A 111 8.03 9.30 4.03
CA SER A 111 8.29 10.74 4.12
C SER A 111 9.70 11.05 4.59
N SER A 112 9.99 12.34 4.63
CA SER A 112 11.27 12.85 5.12
C SER A 112 11.56 12.50 6.58
N THR A 113 10.54 12.24 7.40
CA THR A 113 10.70 12.06 8.84
C THR A 113 10.83 10.60 9.28
N ASN A 114 10.54 9.64 8.39
CA ASN A 114 10.49 8.21 8.74
C ASN A 114 11.45 7.31 7.95
N LEU A 115 12.39 7.87 7.19
CA LEU A 115 13.29 7.09 6.33
C LEU A 115 14.03 5.95 7.05
N HIS A 116 14.44 6.16 8.30
CA HIS A 116 15.10 5.14 9.10
C HIS A 116 14.20 3.90 9.32
N TYR A 117 12.91 4.10 9.56
CA TYR A 117 11.92 3.02 9.64
C TYR A 117 11.69 2.35 8.29
N ILE A 118 11.72 3.11 7.19
CA ILE A 118 11.54 2.56 5.84
C ILE A 118 12.69 1.64 5.46
N ILE A 119 13.93 2.04 5.73
CA ILE A 119 15.12 1.24 5.47
C ILE A 119 15.06 -0.06 6.28
N MET A 120 14.80 0.05 7.60
CA MET A 120 14.66 -1.11 8.49
C MET A 120 13.57 -2.07 8.01
N ALA A 121 12.38 -1.58 7.67
CA ALA A 121 11.28 -2.44 7.20
C ALA A 121 11.59 -3.07 5.83
N ALA A 122 12.17 -2.32 4.90
CA ALA A 122 12.52 -2.83 3.59
C ALA A 122 13.52 -3.98 3.65
N GLU A 123 14.54 -3.87 4.52
CA GLU A 123 15.51 -4.92 4.79
C GLU A 123 14.83 -6.19 5.33
N GLN A 124 14.04 -6.04 6.40
CA GLN A 124 13.38 -7.18 7.07
C GLN A 124 12.39 -7.90 6.15
N TRP A 125 11.56 -7.17 5.41
CA TRP A 125 10.66 -7.78 4.42
C TRP A 125 11.40 -8.35 3.20
N GLY A 126 12.60 -7.82 2.90
CA GLY A 126 13.48 -8.37 1.86
C GLY A 126 14.03 -9.74 2.21
N ILE A 127 14.36 -9.97 3.48
CA ILE A 127 14.80 -11.29 4.02
C ILE A 127 13.69 -12.33 3.83
N GLU A 128 12.42 -11.95 4.05
CA GLU A 128 11.25 -12.81 3.81
C GLU A 128 10.86 -12.94 2.33
N HIS A 129 11.67 -12.39 1.42
CA HIS A 129 11.44 -12.43 -0.02
C HIS A 129 10.12 -11.77 -0.47
N VAL A 130 9.49 -10.95 0.37
CA VAL A 130 8.27 -10.24 0.04
C VAL A 130 8.62 -8.92 -0.66
N PRO A 131 8.05 -8.64 -1.86
CA PRO A 131 8.28 -7.37 -2.55
C PRO A 131 7.78 -6.19 -1.72
N VAL A 132 8.46 -5.04 -1.83
CA VAL A 132 8.10 -3.83 -1.08
C VAL A 132 7.82 -2.68 -2.05
N VAL A 133 6.66 -2.06 -1.90
CA VAL A 133 6.22 -0.92 -2.71
C VAL A 133 6.12 0.35 -1.85
N LEU A 134 7.01 1.30 -2.13
CA LEU A 134 7.06 2.58 -1.45
C LEU A 134 5.94 3.51 -1.94
N THR A 135 5.21 4.14 -1.02
CA THR A 135 4.22 5.18 -1.34
C THR A 135 4.63 6.48 -0.68
N PHE A 136 5.14 7.41 -1.47
CA PHE A 136 5.54 8.73 -0.95
C PHE A 136 4.31 9.56 -0.57
N MET A 137 4.30 10.04 0.67
CA MET A 137 3.17 10.75 1.24
C MET A 137 3.10 12.18 0.72
N ARG A 138 1.87 12.69 0.57
CA ARG A 138 1.57 14.10 0.28
C ARG A 138 0.84 14.69 1.47
N TYR A 139 1.18 15.92 1.82
CA TYR A 139 0.64 16.59 2.99
C TYR A 139 -0.16 17.83 2.63
N TYR A 140 -1.20 18.11 3.40
CA TYR A 140 -1.96 19.36 3.24
C TYR A 140 -1.33 20.53 4.01
N VAL A 141 -0.73 20.23 5.17
CA VAL A 141 -0.13 21.23 6.08
C VAL A 141 1.38 21.02 6.12
N LYS A 142 2.14 22.13 6.08
CA LYS A 142 3.61 22.10 6.06
C LYS A 142 4.21 21.53 7.36
N ASP A 143 3.61 21.89 8.50
CA ASP A 143 4.11 21.59 9.85
C ASP A 143 4.30 20.10 10.14
N VAL A 144 3.66 19.23 9.36
CA VAL A 144 3.76 17.78 9.48
C VAL A 144 5.18 17.27 9.13
N PHE A 145 5.84 17.86 8.13
CA PHE A 145 7.17 17.41 7.65
C PHE A 145 8.25 18.48 7.83
N ALA A 146 7.89 19.70 8.21
CA ALA A 146 8.79 20.85 8.36
C ALA A 146 9.91 20.65 9.40
N LYS A 147 9.80 19.65 10.27
CA LYS A 147 10.78 19.42 11.35
C LYS A 147 12.16 18.94 10.85
N GLN A 148 12.30 18.41 9.63
CA GLN A 148 13.55 17.77 9.23
C GLN A 148 14.11 18.09 7.83
N ASN A 149 13.33 18.60 6.86
CA ASN A 149 13.90 19.08 5.59
C ASN A 149 12.84 19.71 4.68
N ASP A 150 12.85 21.04 4.56
CA ASP A 150 11.95 21.77 3.65
C ASP A 150 12.20 21.43 2.16
N ASN A 151 13.41 20.97 1.81
CA ASN A 151 13.80 20.70 0.41
C ASN A 151 13.22 19.39 -0.17
N PHE A 152 12.65 18.52 0.65
CA PHE A 152 12.07 17.26 0.19
C PHE A 152 10.63 17.37 -0.28
N TYR A 153 10.01 18.55 -0.12
CA TYR A 153 8.62 18.78 -0.52
C TYR A 153 8.45 20.09 -1.28
N ASN A 154 7.79 20.02 -2.42
CA ASN A 154 7.35 21.17 -3.18
C ASN A 154 5.85 21.39 -2.98
N TYR A 155 5.45 22.62 -2.69
CA TYR A 155 4.05 22.99 -2.69
C TYR A 155 3.51 22.96 -4.13
N ARG A 156 2.45 22.18 -4.35
CA ARG A 156 1.73 22.11 -5.63
C ARG A 156 0.27 22.44 -5.39
N LYS A 157 -0.31 23.30 -6.23
CA LYS A 157 -1.75 23.61 -6.24
C LYS A 157 -2.34 23.25 -7.59
N TYR A 158 -3.21 22.24 -7.62
CA TYR A 158 -4.00 21.94 -8.80
C TYR A 158 -5.43 22.44 -8.61
N ILE A 159 -5.76 23.55 -9.28
CA ILE A 159 -7.06 24.25 -9.31
C ILE A 159 -7.57 24.67 -7.91
N ILE A 160 -7.99 23.72 -7.07
CA ILE A 160 -8.53 23.95 -5.71
C ILE A 160 -7.82 23.16 -4.60
N ASN A 161 -6.91 22.24 -4.95
CA ASN A 161 -6.35 21.28 -4.01
C ASN A 161 -4.85 21.50 -3.83
N PRO A 162 -4.43 22.38 -2.90
CA PRO A 162 -3.03 22.51 -2.55
C PRO A 162 -2.55 21.33 -1.72
N SER A 163 -1.33 20.90 -1.98
CA SER A 163 -0.62 19.89 -1.19
C SER A 163 0.89 20.05 -1.35
N TRP A 164 1.61 19.73 -0.29
CA TRP A 164 3.05 19.50 -0.29
C TRP A 164 3.32 18.11 -0.86
N CYS A 165 3.97 18.11 -2.02
CA CYS A 165 4.30 16.91 -2.76
C CYS A 165 5.80 16.61 -2.64
N PRO A 166 6.18 15.34 -2.45
CA PRO A 166 7.58 14.92 -2.43
C PRO A 166 8.28 15.33 -3.72
N THR A 167 9.53 15.79 -3.63
CA THR A 167 10.34 16.13 -4.81
C THR A 167 10.83 14.87 -5.51
N GLU A 168 11.12 14.99 -6.81
CA GLU A 168 11.69 13.87 -7.58
C GLU A 168 13.04 13.43 -7.03
N GLU A 169 13.86 14.39 -6.59
CA GLU A 169 15.14 14.14 -5.95
C GLU A 169 14.97 13.29 -4.68
N PHE A 170 14.04 13.68 -3.81
CA PHE A 170 13.74 12.91 -2.59
C PHE A 170 13.30 11.48 -2.91
N MET A 171 12.44 11.31 -3.92
CA MET A 171 11.99 9.98 -4.35
C MET A 171 13.14 9.11 -4.87
N ARG A 172 13.99 9.68 -5.74
CA ARG A 172 15.13 8.98 -6.34
C ARG A 172 16.17 8.61 -5.30
N LEU A 173 16.52 9.55 -4.42
CA LEU A 173 17.44 9.31 -3.31
C LEU A 173 16.94 8.17 -2.41
N THR A 174 15.65 8.20 -2.04
CA THR A 174 15.07 7.15 -1.20
C THR A 174 15.12 5.79 -1.89
N LEU A 175 14.72 5.71 -3.16
CA LEU A 175 14.81 4.46 -3.93
C LEU A 175 16.25 3.95 -4.02
N GLN A 176 17.22 4.84 -4.24
CA GLN A 176 18.63 4.47 -4.32
C GLN A 176 19.16 3.92 -2.99
N ILE A 177 18.76 4.51 -1.85
CA ILE A 177 19.18 4.02 -0.53
C ILE A 177 18.51 2.68 -0.23
N VAL A 178 17.19 2.60 -0.37
CA VAL A 178 16.41 1.44 0.07
C VAL A 178 16.67 0.21 -0.81
N SER A 179 16.95 0.39 -2.10
CA SER A 179 17.28 -0.72 -3.02
C SER A 179 18.59 -1.44 -2.69
N GLN A 180 19.47 -0.84 -1.87
CA GLN A 180 20.67 -1.51 -1.37
C GLN A 180 20.34 -2.63 -0.37
N PHE A 181 19.20 -2.53 0.31
CA PHE A 181 18.77 -3.47 1.34
C PHE A 181 17.71 -4.46 0.84
N ASN A 182 16.96 -4.08 -0.20
CA ASN A 182 15.97 -4.96 -0.82
C ASN A 182 15.92 -4.72 -2.34
N PRO A 183 16.38 -5.67 -3.17
CA PRO A 183 16.40 -5.50 -4.63
C PRO A 183 14.99 -5.54 -5.27
N ARG A 184 13.95 -5.94 -4.52
CA ARG A 184 12.55 -6.00 -4.97
C ARG A 184 11.76 -4.77 -4.51
N ILE A 185 12.44 -3.62 -4.44
CA ILE A 185 11.84 -2.32 -4.10
C ILE A 185 11.30 -1.65 -5.34
N GLU A 186 10.04 -1.26 -5.29
CA GLU A 186 9.39 -0.43 -6.30
C GLU A 186 8.67 0.74 -5.62
N MET A 187 8.19 1.72 -6.39
CA MET A 187 7.33 2.80 -5.87
C MET A 187 5.96 2.80 -6.52
N CYS A 188 4.95 3.21 -5.76
CA CYS A 188 3.62 3.51 -6.29
C CYS A 188 3.68 4.81 -7.09
N GLY A 189 3.31 4.73 -8.38
CA GLY A 189 3.54 5.79 -9.35
C GLY A 189 4.98 5.81 -9.85
N THR A 190 5.40 6.94 -10.37
CA THR A 190 6.76 7.24 -10.84
C THR A 190 7.18 8.60 -10.28
N PRO A 191 8.45 9.01 -10.40
CA PRO A 191 8.87 10.35 -10.00
C PRO A 191 8.05 11.47 -10.68
N THR A 192 7.61 11.23 -11.92
CA THR A 192 6.91 12.21 -12.75
C THR A 192 5.39 12.02 -12.79
N SER A 193 4.85 10.88 -12.34
CA SER A 193 3.43 10.56 -12.38
C SER A 193 2.93 9.86 -11.13
N SER A 194 1.71 10.17 -10.68
CA SER A 194 1.06 9.45 -9.58
C SER A 194 -0.05 8.50 -10.02
N PHE A 195 -0.20 8.23 -11.32
CA PHE A 195 -1.25 7.33 -11.79
C PHE A 195 -0.81 5.86 -11.71
N CYS A 196 -1.72 5.01 -11.25
CA CYS A 196 -1.46 3.57 -11.10
C CYS A 196 -1.11 2.91 -12.44
N LYS A 197 -1.72 3.37 -13.54
CA LYS A 197 -1.47 2.89 -14.91
C LYS A 197 -0.02 3.08 -15.38
N ASP A 198 0.73 3.96 -14.74
CA ASP A 198 2.10 4.27 -15.14
C ASP A 198 3.13 3.40 -14.39
N CYS A 199 2.80 2.90 -13.18
CA CYS A 199 3.67 1.97 -12.44
C CYS A 199 3.30 0.51 -12.64
N LEU A 200 2.00 0.19 -12.78
CA LEU A 200 1.46 -1.16 -12.96
C LEU A 200 1.77 -2.17 -11.83
N ASN A 201 2.41 -1.76 -10.71
CA ASN A 201 2.81 -2.68 -9.64
C ASN A 201 1.65 -3.52 -9.10
N CYS A 202 0.47 -2.90 -8.88
CA CYS A 202 -0.70 -3.64 -8.37
C CYS A 202 -1.12 -4.76 -9.31
N GLU A 203 -1.14 -4.52 -10.62
CA GLU A 203 -1.46 -5.54 -11.62
C GLU A 203 -0.35 -6.60 -11.71
N LYS A 204 0.90 -6.17 -11.78
CA LYS A 204 2.09 -7.04 -11.84
C LYS A 204 2.09 -8.03 -10.68
N TYR A 205 2.05 -7.54 -9.45
CA TYR A 205 2.11 -8.40 -8.26
C TYR A 205 0.83 -9.22 -8.06
N TYR A 206 -0.33 -8.74 -8.54
CA TYR A 206 -1.55 -9.52 -8.50
C TYR A 206 -1.39 -10.80 -9.35
N ARG A 207 -0.90 -10.64 -10.59
CA ARG A 207 -0.68 -11.76 -11.51
C ARG A 207 0.37 -12.74 -10.99
N ILE A 208 1.47 -12.23 -10.42
CA ILE A 208 2.51 -13.08 -9.80
C ILE A 208 1.91 -13.87 -8.63
N THR A 209 1.16 -13.22 -7.75
CA THR A 209 0.59 -13.86 -6.55
C THR A 209 -0.49 -14.87 -6.89
N LYS A 210 -1.36 -14.56 -7.86
CA LYS A 210 -2.35 -15.53 -8.35
C LYS A 210 -1.72 -16.79 -8.92
N ARG A 211 -0.56 -16.70 -9.58
CA ARG A 211 0.19 -17.90 -10.04
C ARG A 211 0.69 -18.72 -8.85
N ARG A 212 1.37 -18.07 -7.89
CA ARG A 212 1.85 -18.71 -6.65
C ARG A 212 0.73 -19.46 -5.92
N MET A 213 -0.39 -18.77 -5.63
CA MET A 213 -1.52 -19.37 -4.93
C MET A 213 -2.14 -20.58 -5.67
N ASN A 214 -2.15 -20.57 -7.01
CA ASN A 214 -2.68 -21.69 -7.79
C ASN A 214 -1.72 -22.89 -7.79
N GLU A 215 -0.41 -22.65 -7.79
CA GLU A 215 0.63 -23.68 -7.70
C GLU A 215 0.58 -24.37 -6.33
N SER A 216 0.50 -23.61 -5.23
CA SER A 216 0.36 -24.15 -3.87
C SER A 216 -0.91 -25.02 -3.70
N THR A 217 -1.99 -24.68 -4.39
CA THR A 217 -3.25 -25.48 -4.37
C THR A 217 -3.12 -26.81 -5.12
N THR A 218 -2.20 -26.91 -6.08
CA THR A 218 -2.02 -28.13 -6.90
C THR A 218 -1.03 -29.12 -6.26
N SER A 219 -0.26 -28.67 -5.27
CA SER A 219 0.72 -29.49 -4.54
C SER A 219 0.22 -30.08 -3.22
N GLN A 220 -1.04 -29.84 -2.85
CA GLN A 220 -1.75 -30.44 -1.70
C GLN A 220 -2.75 -31.49 -2.19
#